data_AF-A0A378K0V1-F1
#
_entry.id   AF-A0A378K0V1-F1
#
_cell.length_a   1.000
_cell.length_b   1.000
_cell.length_c   1.000
_cell.angle_alpha   90.00
_cell.angle_beta   90.00
_cell.angle_gamma   90.00
#
_symmetry.space_group_name_H-M   'P 1'
#
loop_
_entity.id
_entity.type
_entity.pdbx_description
1 polymer ?
#
loop_
_entity_poly.entity_id
_entity_poly.type
_entity_poly.pdbx_seq_one_letter_code
_entity_poly.pdbx_strand_id
1 'polypeptide(L)'
;MVHHVPLVSNTVLKIVCLLVAGAEVTVTNPFSFMSADPNVVSSLGLAGVRYVEDINELQGEHFDIYFDCGAELYQALGKPDIGAVELTGSGDQFYRSQPLDFPVISIDPTLTKQLETVFGCAESISLAIAQEKNIDPAKLSWLIFGFGKIGRGLAYFCVRNHTPVSVVDLCADQRNAAHELNIPAIDPTNIMSLKEAINLADIIVTATGRKSIMSGFPREWFSGKILANMGVYDEFGEQFSTEDVLNNKKPVNFILQDPTPMKYIDPEFYIHNLASLMLLQNKMANGIHGIPQELDCHIIQRWCEFHSFPLKTIMKWFITR
;
A
#
# COMPACT_ATOMS: atom_id res chain seq x y z
N MET A 1 -13.54 14.62 13.48
CA MET A 1 -12.85 13.38 13.03
C MET A 1 -11.39 13.68 12.76
N VAL A 2 -10.52 12.67 12.82
CA VAL A 2 -9.10 12.80 12.50
C VAL A 2 -8.72 11.94 11.30
N HIS A 3 -7.99 12.53 10.36
CA HIS A 3 -7.56 11.92 9.11
C HIS A 3 -6.04 11.70 9.11
N HIS A 4 -5.62 10.43 9.17
CA HIS A 4 -4.22 10.02 9.18
C HIS A 4 -3.95 9.05 8.02
N VAL A 5 -3.72 9.60 6.84
CA VAL A 5 -3.47 8.89 5.58
C VAL A 5 -2.40 9.70 4.83
N PRO A 6 -1.50 9.07 4.04
CA PRO A 6 -0.52 9.76 3.19
C PRO A 6 -0.98 11.09 2.62
N LEU A 7 -0.36 12.19 3.05
CA LEU A 7 -0.81 13.54 2.69
C LEU A 7 -0.07 14.02 1.43
N VAL A 8 -0.64 13.68 0.28
CA VAL A 8 -0.17 14.04 -1.06
C VAL A 8 -1.28 14.71 -1.87
N SER A 9 -0.95 15.20 -3.06
CA SER A 9 -1.85 16.00 -3.90
C SER A 9 -3.21 15.32 -4.15
N ASN A 10 -3.22 14.02 -4.48
CA ASN A 10 -4.47 13.28 -4.73
C ASN A 10 -5.35 13.09 -3.46
N THR A 11 -4.78 13.06 -2.26
CA THR A 11 -5.50 12.89 -0.98
C THR A 11 -6.42 14.08 -0.68
N VAL A 12 -6.14 15.25 -1.25
CA VAL A 12 -6.98 16.44 -1.08
C VAL A 12 -8.43 16.18 -1.49
N LEU A 13 -8.66 15.41 -2.57
CA LEU A 13 -10.01 15.09 -3.03
C LEU A 13 -10.81 14.32 -1.97
N LYS A 14 -10.16 13.36 -1.30
CA LYS A 14 -10.75 12.59 -0.19
C LYS A 14 -11.18 13.51 0.96
N ILE A 15 -10.30 14.43 1.36
CA ILE A 15 -10.53 15.36 2.47
C ILE A 15 -11.66 16.35 2.12
N VAL A 16 -11.66 16.91 0.91
CA VAL A 16 -12.70 17.83 0.45
C VAL A 16 -14.09 17.18 0.51
N CYS A 17 -14.22 15.91 0.12
CA CYS A 17 -15.49 15.19 0.23
C CYS A 17 -16.02 15.13 1.68
N LEU A 18 -15.14 14.98 2.67
CA LEU A 18 -15.53 14.98 4.09
C LEU A 18 -15.99 16.38 4.53
N LEU A 19 -15.25 17.43 4.15
CA LEU A 19 -15.59 18.81 4.49
C LEU A 19 -16.93 19.23 3.87
N VAL A 20 -17.16 18.90 2.59
CA VAL A 20 -18.43 19.18 1.90
C VAL A 20 -19.60 18.40 2.51
N ALA A 21 -19.34 17.21 3.06
CA ALA A 21 -20.33 16.45 3.81
C ALA A 21 -20.62 17.06 5.22
N GLY A 22 -19.93 18.13 5.61
CA GLY A 22 -20.12 18.84 6.88
C GLY A 22 -19.27 18.31 8.03
N ALA A 23 -18.25 17.48 7.75
CA ALA A 23 -17.36 17.00 8.79
C ALA A 23 -16.36 18.08 9.24
N GLU A 24 -16.13 18.16 10.55
CA GLU A 24 -14.96 18.84 11.11
C GLU A 24 -13.76 17.87 11.10
N VAL A 25 -12.72 18.23 10.35
CA VAL A 25 -11.58 17.34 10.07
C VAL A 25 -10.28 17.96 10.58
N THR A 26 -9.60 17.25 11.47
CA THR A 26 -8.17 17.46 11.75
C THR A 26 -7.36 16.50 10.89
N VAL A 27 -6.34 17.00 10.18
CA VAL A 27 -5.51 16.21 9.27
C VAL A 27 -4.12 16.02 9.86
N THR A 28 -3.59 14.80 9.76
CA THR A 28 -2.22 14.44 10.09
C THR A 28 -1.64 13.58 8.95
N ASN A 29 -0.36 13.22 9.04
CA ASN A 29 0.35 12.41 8.04
C ASN A 29 1.16 11.29 8.72
N PRO A 30 1.23 10.07 8.15
CA PRO A 30 2.06 8.98 8.68
C PRO A 30 3.56 9.24 8.45
N PHE A 31 4.18 9.96 9.38
CA PHE A 31 5.60 10.33 9.34
C PHE A 31 6.55 9.15 9.49
N SER A 32 6.05 7.99 9.92
CA SER A 32 6.82 6.76 10.04
C SER A 32 7.44 6.31 8.71
N PHE A 33 6.78 6.59 7.57
CA PHE A 33 7.27 6.20 6.24
C PHE A 33 7.26 7.29 5.17
N MET A 34 6.56 8.42 5.35
CA MET A 34 6.59 9.53 4.38
C MET A 34 6.43 10.92 5.01
N SER A 35 6.91 11.95 4.31
CA SER A 35 6.66 13.35 4.67
C SER A 35 5.45 13.89 3.91
N ALA A 36 4.65 14.73 4.55
CA ALA A 36 3.54 15.41 3.90
C ALA A 36 4.02 16.35 2.77
N ASP A 37 3.23 16.46 1.69
CA ASP A 37 3.47 17.45 0.63
C ASP A 37 3.23 18.87 1.18
N PRO A 38 4.25 19.75 1.22
CA PRO A 38 4.11 21.11 1.75
C PRO A 38 3.05 21.95 1.04
N ASN A 39 2.82 21.71 -0.26
CA ASN A 39 1.79 22.43 -1.01
C ASN A 39 0.39 22.01 -0.57
N VAL A 40 0.21 20.74 -0.22
CA VAL A 40 -1.05 20.22 0.34
C VAL A 40 -1.28 20.79 1.72
N VAL A 41 -0.27 20.80 2.60
CA VAL A 41 -0.35 21.42 3.93
C VAL A 41 -0.73 22.90 3.82
N SER A 42 -0.10 23.65 2.90
CA SER A 42 -0.45 25.04 2.63
C SER A 42 -1.90 25.21 2.16
N SER A 43 -2.35 24.33 1.26
CA SER A 43 -3.72 24.34 0.73
C SER A 43 -4.77 24.05 1.82
N LEU A 44 -4.48 23.13 2.75
CA LEU A 44 -5.32 22.86 3.92
C LEU A 44 -5.43 24.11 4.81
N GLY A 45 -4.32 24.78 5.08
CA GLY A 45 -4.30 26.03 5.86
C GLY A 45 -5.13 27.14 5.22
N LEU A 46 -5.02 27.33 3.90
CA LEU A 46 -5.85 28.29 3.15
C LEU A 46 -7.34 27.94 3.19
N ALA A 47 -7.68 26.66 3.25
CA ALA A 47 -9.04 26.17 3.40
C ALA A 47 -9.55 26.19 4.86
N GLY A 48 -8.73 26.64 5.82
CA GLY A 48 -9.09 26.65 7.24
C GLY A 48 -9.14 25.26 7.89
N VAL A 49 -8.51 24.26 7.28
CA VAL A 49 -8.46 22.88 7.79
C VAL A 49 -7.25 22.73 8.71
N ARG A 50 -7.48 22.29 9.95
CA ARG A 50 -6.40 22.09 10.92
C ARG A 50 -5.49 20.95 10.48
N TYR A 51 -4.22 21.25 10.28
CA TYR A 51 -3.15 20.27 10.10
C TYR A 51 -2.31 20.18 11.37
N VAL A 52 -1.99 18.97 11.81
CA VAL A 52 -1.09 18.70 12.93
C VAL A 52 0.01 17.76 12.44
N GLU A 53 1.26 18.20 12.61
CA GLU A 53 2.44 17.47 12.13
C GLU A 53 2.77 16.30 13.06
N ASP A 54 2.98 16.55 14.35
CA ASP A 54 3.19 15.51 15.34
C ASP A 54 1.86 15.03 15.93
N ILE A 55 1.49 13.78 15.63
CA ILE A 55 0.29 13.12 16.15
C ILE A 55 0.21 13.14 17.69
N ASN A 56 1.35 13.22 18.38
CA ASN A 56 1.38 13.29 19.85
C ASN A 56 0.84 14.61 20.40
N GLU A 57 0.78 15.67 19.59
CA GLU A 57 0.15 16.94 19.99
C GLU A 57 -1.38 16.81 20.14
N LEU A 58 -1.97 15.75 19.59
CA LEU A 58 -3.40 15.45 19.73
C LEU A 58 -3.71 14.66 21.01
N GLN A 59 -2.72 14.32 21.84
CA GLN A 59 -2.95 13.57 23.07
C GLN A 59 -3.91 14.30 24.01
N GLY A 60 -4.97 13.60 24.42
CA GLY A 60 -6.02 14.15 25.28
C GLY A 60 -7.15 14.85 24.53
N GLU A 61 -7.03 15.06 23.20
CA GLU A 61 -8.17 15.43 22.36
C GLU A 61 -9.04 14.20 22.06
N HIS A 62 -10.33 14.44 21.87
CA HIS A 62 -11.32 13.41 21.55
C HIS A 62 -11.80 13.55 20.11
N PHE A 63 -11.90 12.44 19.40
CA PHE A 63 -12.49 12.43 18.05
C PHE A 63 -13.45 11.25 17.90
N ASP A 64 -14.56 11.51 17.20
CA ASP A 64 -15.59 10.51 16.92
C ASP A 64 -15.06 9.36 16.06
N ILE A 65 -14.36 9.69 14.97
CA ILE A 65 -13.92 8.75 13.95
C ILE A 65 -12.47 8.98 13.60
N TYR A 66 -11.73 7.86 13.50
CA TYR A 66 -10.37 7.81 13.00
C TYR A 66 -10.37 7.26 11.57
N PHE A 67 -9.79 7.99 10.62
CA PHE A 67 -9.28 7.40 9.38
C PHE A 67 -7.82 7.06 9.61
N ASP A 68 -7.54 5.79 9.87
CA ASP A 68 -6.23 5.33 10.34
C ASP A 68 -5.45 4.62 9.23
N CYS A 69 -4.13 4.70 9.35
CA CYS A 69 -3.16 4.12 8.44
C CYS A 69 -2.05 3.50 9.27
N GLY A 70 -2.03 2.17 9.37
CA GLY A 70 -1.06 1.46 10.19
C GLY A 70 -1.44 1.42 11.68
N ALA A 71 -2.69 1.71 12.02
CA ALA A 71 -3.18 1.86 13.39
C ALA A 71 -2.41 2.94 14.20
N GLU A 72 -1.79 3.93 13.56
CA GLU A 72 -0.95 4.93 14.22
C GLU A 72 -1.77 5.87 15.12
N LEU A 73 -2.98 6.26 14.70
CA LEU A 73 -3.87 7.04 15.56
C LEU A 73 -4.27 6.26 16.80
N TYR A 74 -4.68 5.01 16.64
CA TYR A 74 -5.07 4.20 17.80
C TYR A 74 -3.90 3.96 18.76
N GLN A 75 -2.69 3.75 18.24
CA GLN A 75 -1.49 3.60 19.06
C GLN A 75 -1.13 4.89 19.81
N ALA A 76 -1.31 6.06 19.19
CA ALA A 76 -0.95 7.34 19.79
C ALA A 76 -2.02 7.91 20.74
N LEU A 77 -3.30 7.76 20.39
CA LEU A 77 -4.42 8.47 21.01
C LEU A 77 -5.37 7.55 21.80
N GLY A 78 -5.25 6.23 21.64
CA GLY A 78 -6.22 5.30 22.18
C GLY A 78 -7.49 5.25 21.34
N LYS A 79 -8.64 5.00 21.95
CA LYS A 79 -9.88 4.72 21.20
C LYS A 79 -10.59 6.00 20.71
N PRO A 80 -11.20 5.97 19.52
CA PRO A 80 -12.19 6.96 19.09
C PRO A 80 -13.52 6.80 19.85
N ASP A 81 -14.36 7.83 19.82
CA ASP A 81 -15.68 7.78 20.50
C ASP A 81 -16.70 6.91 19.75
N ILE A 82 -16.61 6.81 18.42
CA ILE A 82 -17.53 6.00 17.57
C ILE A 82 -16.80 4.81 16.94
N GLY A 83 -15.69 5.02 16.24
CA GLY A 83 -14.99 3.92 15.57
C GLY A 83 -13.83 4.34 14.67
N ALA A 84 -13.12 3.35 14.13
CA ALA A 84 -11.98 3.58 13.24
C ALA A 84 -12.19 2.92 11.88
N VAL A 85 -11.61 3.50 10.83
CA VAL A 85 -11.50 2.90 9.51
C VAL A 85 -10.03 2.74 9.16
N GLU A 86 -9.55 1.50 9.15
CA GLU A 86 -8.14 1.17 8.90
C GLU A 86 -7.89 0.86 7.41
N LEU A 87 -6.85 1.49 6.88
CA LEU A 87 -6.51 1.43 5.46
C LEU A 87 -5.57 0.28 5.07
N THR A 88 -4.66 -0.10 5.96
CA THR A 88 -3.48 -0.93 5.65
C THR A 88 -3.56 -2.33 6.28
N GLY A 89 -2.91 -3.30 5.64
CA GLY A 89 -2.81 -4.66 6.18
C GLY A 89 -2.05 -4.73 7.51
N SER A 90 -1.03 -3.89 7.72
CA SER A 90 -0.30 -3.82 9.00
C SER A 90 -1.19 -3.31 10.13
N GLY A 91 -2.00 -2.29 9.88
CA GLY A 91 -2.96 -1.80 10.87
C GLY A 91 -4.10 -2.78 11.10
N ASP A 92 -4.61 -3.47 10.06
CA ASP A 92 -5.60 -4.55 10.22
C ASP A 92 -5.07 -5.63 11.16
N GLN A 93 -3.84 -6.10 10.91
CA GLN A 93 -3.19 -7.09 11.78
C GLN A 93 -3.04 -6.57 13.21
N PHE A 94 -2.63 -5.31 13.37
CA PHE A 94 -2.51 -4.67 14.67
C PHE A 94 -3.85 -4.69 15.41
N TYR A 95 -4.91 -4.11 14.84
CA TYR A 95 -6.24 -4.08 15.45
C TYR A 95 -6.78 -5.48 15.78
N ARG A 96 -6.53 -6.50 14.94
CA ARG A 96 -6.98 -7.89 15.19
C ARG A 96 -6.34 -8.49 16.44
N SER A 97 -5.15 -8.02 16.80
CA SER A 97 -4.44 -8.47 18.00
C SER A 97 -4.90 -7.78 19.29
N GLN A 98 -5.78 -6.78 19.20
CA GLN A 98 -6.19 -5.96 20.34
C GLN A 98 -7.57 -6.37 20.88
N PRO A 99 -7.82 -6.24 22.20
CA PRO A 99 -9.15 -6.36 22.77
C PRO A 99 -9.96 -5.08 22.51
N LEU A 100 -10.66 -5.02 21.38
CA LEU A 100 -11.39 -3.82 20.95
C LEU A 100 -12.75 -3.68 21.67
N ASP A 101 -12.97 -2.53 22.30
CA ASP A 101 -14.25 -2.12 22.90
C ASP A 101 -15.03 -1.10 22.03
N PHE A 102 -14.66 -0.98 20.76
CA PHE A 102 -15.28 -0.15 19.72
C PHE A 102 -15.19 -0.86 18.35
N PRO A 103 -15.99 -0.46 17.35
CA PRO A 103 -15.92 -1.01 16.00
C PRO A 103 -14.75 -0.46 15.18
N VAL A 104 -14.11 -1.34 14.41
CA VAL A 104 -13.09 -0.98 13.40
C VAL A 104 -13.51 -1.58 12.07
N ILE A 105 -13.57 -0.77 11.01
CA ILE A 105 -13.78 -1.26 9.63
C ILE A 105 -12.42 -1.34 8.95
N SER A 106 -12.05 -2.53 8.50
CA SER A 106 -10.81 -2.75 7.75
C SER A 106 -11.10 -2.76 6.25
N ILE A 107 -10.43 -1.85 5.52
CA ILE A 107 -10.51 -1.75 4.06
C ILE A 107 -9.47 -2.66 3.38
N ASP A 108 -8.38 -3.01 4.07
CA ASP A 108 -7.29 -3.77 3.46
C ASP A 108 -7.74 -5.06 2.72
N PRO A 109 -8.66 -5.87 3.27
CA PRO A 109 -9.17 -7.07 2.61
C PRO A 109 -9.90 -6.90 1.28
N THR A 110 -10.32 -5.68 0.96
CA THR A 110 -11.24 -5.43 -0.14
C THR A 110 -10.59 -5.63 -1.50
N LEU A 111 -11.37 -6.04 -2.49
CA LEU A 111 -11.01 -6.00 -3.90
C LEU A 111 -10.64 -4.57 -4.32
N THR A 112 -11.35 -3.58 -3.77
CA THR A 112 -11.07 -2.15 -3.96
C THR A 112 -9.65 -1.78 -3.54
N LYS A 113 -9.17 -2.23 -2.36
CA LYS A 113 -7.76 -2.05 -1.97
C LYS A 113 -6.80 -2.83 -2.87
N GLN A 114 -7.21 -3.99 -3.37
CA GLN A 114 -6.40 -4.74 -4.33
C GLN A 114 -6.25 -4.01 -5.66
N LEU A 115 -7.21 -3.20 -6.08
CA LEU A 115 -7.09 -2.37 -7.29
C LEU A 115 -5.89 -1.42 -7.20
N GLU A 116 -5.77 -0.74 -6.06
CA GLU A 116 -4.66 0.15 -5.78
C GLU A 116 -3.34 -0.62 -5.66
N THR A 117 -3.28 -1.60 -4.76
CA THR A 117 -2.02 -2.31 -4.46
C THR A 117 -1.50 -3.16 -5.63
N VAL A 118 -2.38 -3.73 -6.46
CA VAL A 118 -1.97 -4.54 -7.63
C VAL A 118 -1.70 -3.64 -8.82
N PHE A 119 -2.62 -2.76 -9.20
CA PHE A 119 -2.48 -2.01 -10.46
C PHE A 119 -1.87 -0.63 -10.29
N GLY A 120 -2.22 0.08 -9.21
CA GLY A 120 -1.64 1.37 -8.88
C GLY A 120 -0.14 1.27 -8.58
N CYS A 121 0.26 0.40 -7.65
CA CYS A 121 1.68 0.21 -7.31
C CYS A 121 2.53 -0.25 -8.52
N ALA A 122 1.97 -1.05 -9.42
CA ALA A 122 2.65 -1.51 -10.63
C ALA A 122 3.00 -0.35 -11.58
N GLU A 123 2.09 0.61 -11.73
CA GLU A 123 2.35 1.82 -12.51
C GLU A 123 3.39 2.69 -11.79
N SER A 124 3.18 2.96 -10.51
CA SER A 124 4.05 3.85 -9.73
C SER A 124 5.49 3.38 -9.64
N ILE A 125 5.75 2.10 -9.36
CA ILE A 125 7.14 1.62 -9.26
C ILE A 125 7.89 1.75 -10.59
N SER A 126 7.22 1.47 -11.71
CA SER A 126 7.84 1.60 -13.02
C SER A 126 8.21 3.06 -13.31
N LEU A 127 7.33 4.00 -12.97
CA LEU A 127 7.59 5.44 -13.09
C LEU A 127 8.72 5.89 -12.16
N ALA A 128 8.71 5.42 -10.91
CA ALA A 128 9.71 5.76 -9.91
C ALA A 128 11.12 5.29 -10.32
N ILE A 129 11.26 4.02 -10.75
CA ILE A 129 12.54 3.49 -11.24
C ILE A 129 12.99 4.23 -12.51
N ALA A 130 12.06 4.50 -13.45
CA ALA A 130 12.37 5.22 -14.67
C ALA A 130 12.90 6.64 -14.38
N GLN A 131 12.26 7.37 -13.45
CA GLN A 131 12.67 8.71 -13.03
C GLN A 131 14.05 8.70 -12.34
N GLU A 132 14.27 7.81 -11.38
CA GLU A 132 15.50 7.79 -10.57
C GLU A 132 16.72 7.31 -11.34
N LYS A 133 16.54 6.35 -12.25
CA LYS A 133 17.64 5.74 -12.99
C LYS A 133 17.75 6.25 -14.43
N ASN A 134 16.77 7.03 -14.91
CA ASN A 134 16.68 7.49 -16.30
C ASN A 134 16.79 6.33 -17.31
N ILE A 135 16.00 5.28 -17.08
CA ILE A 135 15.94 4.04 -17.87
C ILE A 135 14.50 3.70 -18.23
N ASP A 136 14.34 2.70 -19.11
CA ASP A 136 13.05 2.05 -19.37
C ASP A 136 13.00 0.70 -18.64
N PRO A 137 12.28 0.59 -17.50
CA PRO A 137 12.24 -0.65 -16.70
C PRO A 137 11.59 -1.83 -17.42
N ALA A 138 10.82 -1.60 -18.50
CA ALA A 138 10.22 -2.67 -19.29
C ALA A 138 11.26 -3.45 -20.13
N LYS A 139 12.47 -2.93 -20.28
CA LYS A 139 13.56 -3.56 -21.05
C LYS A 139 14.53 -4.37 -20.20
N LEU A 140 14.35 -4.38 -18.88
CA LEU A 140 15.26 -4.96 -17.91
C LEU A 140 14.59 -6.10 -17.18
N SER A 141 15.32 -7.16 -16.82
CA SER A 141 14.74 -8.33 -16.15
C SER A 141 14.47 -8.06 -14.66
N TRP A 142 13.39 -8.66 -14.13
CA TRP A 142 12.93 -8.44 -12.76
C TRP A 142 13.02 -9.70 -11.90
N LEU A 143 13.48 -9.54 -10.66
CA LEU A 143 13.32 -10.51 -9.59
C LEU A 143 12.55 -9.89 -8.42
N ILE A 144 11.42 -10.48 -8.09
CA ILE A 144 10.52 -9.94 -7.07
C ILE A 144 10.58 -10.84 -5.83
N PHE A 145 10.92 -10.27 -4.67
CA PHE A 145 10.82 -10.95 -3.38
C PHE A 145 9.44 -10.65 -2.77
N GLY A 146 8.60 -11.68 -2.66
CA GLY A 146 7.23 -11.60 -2.16
C GLY A 146 6.18 -11.56 -3.27
N PHE A 147 5.17 -12.42 -3.20
CA PHE A 147 4.11 -12.52 -4.21
C PHE A 147 2.69 -12.29 -3.64
N GLY A 148 2.60 -11.36 -2.69
CA GLY A 148 1.34 -10.77 -2.22
C GLY A 148 0.72 -9.78 -3.22
N LYS A 149 -0.16 -8.88 -2.76
CA LYS A 149 -0.88 -7.91 -3.61
C LYS A 149 0.09 -7.06 -4.45
N ILE A 150 1.08 -6.45 -3.80
CA ILE A 150 2.10 -5.62 -4.46
C ILE A 150 2.93 -6.45 -5.44
N GLY A 151 3.48 -7.59 -5.00
CA GLY A 151 4.29 -8.48 -5.84
C GLY A 151 3.57 -8.96 -7.12
N ARG A 152 2.26 -9.23 -7.02
CA ARG A 152 1.39 -9.52 -8.18
C ARG A 152 1.30 -8.34 -9.13
N GLY A 153 1.22 -7.12 -8.61
CA GLY A 153 1.29 -5.90 -9.40
C GLY A 153 2.59 -5.76 -10.18
N LEU A 154 3.72 -5.98 -9.52
CA LEU A 154 5.05 -5.94 -10.14
C LEU A 154 5.15 -6.96 -11.28
N ALA A 155 4.69 -8.18 -11.03
CA ALA A 155 4.68 -9.22 -12.06
C ALA A 155 3.68 -8.92 -13.19
N TYR A 156 2.52 -8.30 -12.90
CA TYR A 156 1.57 -7.83 -13.91
C TYR A 156 2.22 -6.83 -14.86
N PHE A 157 2.95 -5.84 -14.32
CA PHE A 157 3.72 -4.90 -15.14
C PHE A 157 4.66 -5.64 -16.10
N CYS A 158 5.44 -6.59 -15.59
CA CYS A 158 6.39 -7.35 -16.40
C CYS A 158 5.70 -8.18 -17.48
N VAL A 159 4.66 -8.94 -17.12
CA VAL A 159 3.90 -9.78 -18.06
C VAL A 159 3.24 -8.95 -19.15
N ARG A 160 2.66 -7.80 -18.81
CA ARG A 160 2.04 -6.89 -19.79
C ARG A 160 3.05 -6.32 -20.79
N ASN A 161 4.29 -6.10 -20.35
CA ASN A 161 5.36 -5.53 -21.17
C ASN A 161 6.26 -6.59 -21.82
N HIS A 162 5.95 -7.88 -21.67
CA HIS A 162 6.79 -8.99 -22.15
C HIS A 162 8.22 -8.96 -21.58
N THR A 163 8.35 -8.45 -20.36
CA THR A 163 9.61 -8.33 -19.63
C THR A 163 9.88 -9.63 -18.84
N PRO A 164 11.10 -10.19 -18.88
CA PRO A 164 11.44 -11.36 -18.06
C PRO A 164 11.25 -11.09 -16.57
N VAL A 165 10.53 -11.97 -15.88
CA VAL A 165 10.26 -11.85 -14.45
C VAL A 165 10.27 -13.21 -13.77
N SER A 166 10.86 -13.26 -12.57
CA SER A 166 10.76 -14.38 -11.64
C SER A 166 10.38 -13.86 -10.25
N VAL A 167 9.77 -14.71 -9.44
CA VAL A 167 9.37 -14.37 -8.06
C VAL A 167 10.05 -15.29 -7.06
N VAL A 168 10.34 -14.77 -5.87
CA VAL A 168 10.90 -15.49 -4.74
C VAL A 168 9.93 -15.36 -3.59
N ASP A 169 9.41 -16.47 -3.08
CA ASP A 169 8.51 -16.43 -1.93
C ASP A 169 8.73 -17.68 -1.07
N LEU A 170 8.71 -17.52 0.26
CA LEU A 170 8.84 -18.63 1.19
C LEU A 170 7.55 -19.47 1.26
N CYS A 171 6.39 -18.85 1.03
CA CYS A 171 5.10 -19.51 1.08
C CYS A 171 4.85 -20.33 -0.19
N ALA A 172 4.60 -21.64 -0.03
CA ALA A 172 4.31 -22.52 -1.15
C ALA A 172 3.05 -22.10 -1.93
N ASP A 173 2.01 -21.63 -1.24
CA ASP A 173 0.77 -21.18 -1.89
C ASP A 173 1.01 -19.96 -2.79
N GLN A 174 1.87 -19.04 -2.37
CA GLN A 174 2.24 -17.89 -3.19
C GLN A 174 3.05 -18.28 -4.42
N ARG A 175 3.97 -19.25 -4.28
CA ARG A 175 4.70 -19.81 -5.43
C ARG A 175 3.76 -20.54 -6.39
N ASN A 176 2.82 -21.34 -5.87
CA ASN A 176 1.82 -22.01 -6.69
C ASN A 176 0.96 -21.00 -7.47
N ALA A 177 0.52 -19.93 -6.82
CA ALA A 177 -0.26 -18.90 -7.49
C ALA A 177 0.54 -18.13 -8.56
N ALA A 178 1.85 -17.94 -8.37
CA ALA A 178 2.71 -17.39 -9.42
C ALA A 178 2.81 -18.35 -10.62
N HIS A 179 2.95 -19.65 -10.36
CA HIS A 179 2.97 -20.67 -11.41
C HIS A 179 1.65 -20.74 -12.20
N GLU A 180 0.49 -20.58 -11.55
CA GLU A 180 -0.82 -20.49 -12.21
C GLU A 180 -0.90 -19.28 -13.17
N LEU A 181 -0.14 -18.24 -12.89
CA LEU A 181 0.02 -17.06 -13.75
C LEU A 181 1.13 -17.23 -14.81
N ASN A 182 1.75 -18.41 -14.89
CA ASN A 182 2.90 -18.75 -15.72
C ASN A 182 4.16 -17.94 -15.40
N ILE A 183 4.34 -17.59 -14.13
CA ILE A 183 5.53 -16.89 -13.64
C ILE A 183 6.43 -17.91 -12.93
N PRO A 184 7.74 -17.99 -13.27
CA PRO A 184 8.69 -18.78 -12.52
C PRO A 184 8.76 -18.31 -11.06
N ALA A 185 8.63 -19.26 -10.13
CA ALA A 185 8.67 -19.00 -8.70
C ALA A 185 9.75 -19.86 -8.02
N ILE A 186 10.46 -19.25 -7.08
CA ILE A 186 11.65 -19.82 -6.47
C ILE A 186 11.46 -19.89 -4.96
N ASP A 187 11.75 -21.06 -4.38
CA ASP A 187 11.90 -21.18 -2.94
C ASP A 187 13.25 -20.59 -2.52
N PRO A 188 13.30 -19.57 -1.64
CA PRO A 188 14.55 -18.93 -1.23
C PRO A 188 15.52 -19.89 -0.53
N THR A 189 15.06 -21.03 -0.03
CA THR A 189 15.92 -22.08 0.55
C THR A 189 16.72 -22.84 -0.51
N ASN A 190 16.30 -22.81 -1.78
CA ASN A 190 17.05 -23.34 -2.90
C ASN A 190 18.10 -22.31 -3.37
N ILE A 191 19.23 -22.28 -2.67
CA ILE A 191 20.31 -21.31 -2.86
C ILE A 191 20.85 -21.29 -4.30
N MET A 192 20.93 -22.44 -4.96
CA MET A 192 21.43 -22.50 -6.34
C MET A 192 20.50 -21.78 -7.30
N SER A 193 19.19 -22.08 -7.23
CA SER A 193 18.18 -21.44 -8.09
C SER A 193 18.05 -19.95 -7.78
N LEU A 194 18.13 -19.57 -6.51
CA LEU A 194 18.07 -18.18 -6.10
C LEU A 194 19.26 -17.37 -6.65
N LYS A 195 20.49 -17.91 -6.54
CA LYS A 195 21.69 -17.26 -7.11
C LYS A 195 21.58 -17.06 -8.61
N GLU A 196 21.11 -18.08 -9.33
CA GLU A 196 20.92 -17.97 -10.78
C GLU A 196 19.92 -16.86 -11.14
N ALA A 197 18.78 -16.82 -10.44
CA ALA A 197 17.78 -15.78 -10.67
C ALA A 197 18.29 -14.38 -10.34
N ILE A 198 19.06 -14.21 -9.26
CA ILE A 198 19.69 -12.93 -8.91
C ILE A 198 20.70 -12.51 -10.00
N ASN A 199 21.51 -13.43 -10.51
CA ASN A 199 22.47 -13.14 -11.57
C ASN A 199 21.78 -12.65 -12.85
N LEU A 200 20.66 -13.27 -13.21
CA LEU A 200 19.87 -12.95 -14.42
C LEU A 200 19.03 -11.68 -14.30
N ALA A 201 18.72 -11.21 -13.08
CA ALA A 201 17.90 -10.03 -12.84
C ALA A 201 18.71 -8.74 -13.01
N ASP A 202 18.10 -7.69 -13.55
CA ASP A 202 18.65 -6.33 -13.55
C ASP A 202 18.06 -5.50 -12.40
N ILE A 203 16.75 -5.68 -12.17
CA ILE A 203 15.96 -5.01 -11.14
C ILE A 203 15.52 -6.03 -10.11
N ILE A 204 15.76 -5.73 -8.83
CA ILE A 204 15.35 -6.56 -7.70
C ILE A 204 14.47 -5.73 -6.77
N VAL A 205 13.25 -6.20 -6.55
CA VAL A 205 12.27 -5.49 -5.72
C VAL A 205 11.79 -6.35 -4.56
N THR A 206 11.77 -5.78 -3.35
CA THR A 206 11.20 -6.41 -2.16
C THR A 206 9.78 -5.91 -1.90
N ALA A 207 8.85 -6.83 -1.68
CA ALA A 207 7.44 -6.59 -1.39
C ALA A 207 6.89 -7.69 -0.44
N THR A 208 7.68 -8.08 0.57
CA THR A 208 7.39 -9.22 1.44
C THR A 208 6.56 -8.84 2.68
N GLY A 209 6.54 -7.56 3.05
CA GLY A 209 5.99 -7.08 4.31
C GLY A 209 6.81 -7.49 5.53
N ARG A 210 8.08 -7.89 5.36
CA ARG A 210 8.94 -8.38 6.46
C ARG A 210 10.22 -7.57 6.59
N LYS A 211 10.44 -7.03 7.79
CA LYS A 211 11.64 -6.27 8.14
C LYS A 211 12.91 -7.10 7.96
N SER A 212 13.92 -6.50 7.33
CA SER A 212 15.27 -7.04 7.14
C SER A 212 15.32 -8.46 6.55
N ILE A 213 14.36 -8.84 5.71
CA ILE A 213 14.31 -10.18 5.11
C ILE A 213 15.56 -10.47 4.26
N MET A 214 16.14 -9.44 3.62
CA MET A 214 17.32 -9.62 2.77
C MET A 214 18.60 -9.83 3.58
N SER A 215 18.61 -9.55 4.90
CA SER A 215 19.74 -9.86 5.79
C SER A 215 20.10 -11.35 5.83
N GLY A 216 19.18 -12.22 5.42
CA GLY A 216 19.44 -13.66 5.29
C GLY A 216 20.30 -14.06 4.09
N PHE A 217 20.62 -13.12 3.20
CA PHE A 217 21.38 -13.39 1.98
C PHE A 217 22.66 -12.55 1.92
N PRO A 218 23.75 -13.06 1.31
CA PRO A 218 24.97 -12.28 1.17
C PRO A 218 24.78 -11.07 0.25
N ARG A 219 25.12 -9.87 0.74
CA ARG A 219 24.98 -8.61 0.01
C ARG A 219 25.62 -8.64 -1.37
N GLU A 220 26.76 -9.30 -1.52
CA GLU A 220 27.54 -9.32 -2.76
C GLU A 220 26.79 -9.94 -3.94
N TRP A 221 25.76 -10.76 -3.70
CA TRP A 221 24.93 -11.30 -4.78
C TRP A 221 24.13 -10.21 -5.49
N PHE A 222 23.84 -9.11 -4.80
CA PHE A 222 23.01 -8.01 -5.28
C PHE A 222 23.85 -6.87 -5.89
N SER A 223 25.16 -7.03 -5.99
CA SER A 223 26.06 -6.02 -6.54
C SER A 223 25.74 -5.72 -8.02
N GLY A 224 25.69 -4.43 -8.37
CA GLY A 224 25.39 -3.98 -9.73
C GLY A 224 23.92 -4.08 -10.15
N LYS A 225 23.01 -4.44 -9.23
CA LYS A 225 21.57 -4.52 -9.48
C LYS A 225 20.86 -3.23 -9.07
N ILE A 226 19.71 -2.94 -9.67
CA ILE A 226 18.82 -1.87 -9.21
C ILE A 226 17.95 -2.44 -8.09
N LEU A 227 18.18 -1.98 -6.87
CA LEU A 227 17.46 -2.45 -5.69
C LEU A 227 16.36 -1.45 -5.31
N ALA A 228 15.15 -1.95 -5.09
CA ALA A 228 14.02 -1.15 -4.64
C ALA A 228 13.20 -1.88 -3.58
N ASN A 229 12.61 -1.13 -2.67
CA ASN A 229 11.66 -1.63 -1.69
C ASN A 229 10.26 -1.10 -1.99
N MET A 230 9.22 -1.89 -1.76
CA MET A 230 7.81 -1.49 -1.80
C MET A 230 7.07 -1.82 -0.50
N GLY A 231 7.71 -2.50 0.45
CA GLY A 231 7.15 -2.76 1.77
C GLY A 231 7.25 -1.54 2.69
N VAL A 232 6.35 -1.46 3.68
CA VAL A 232 6.34 -0.40 4.70
C VAL A 232 7.60 -0.42 5.58
N TYR A 233 8.18 -1.60 5.78
CA TYR A 233 9.42 -1.78 6.54
C TYR A 233 10.66 -1.66 5.64
N ASP A 234 11.81 -1.33 6.22
CA ASP A 234 13.11 -1.63 5.61
C ASP A 234 13.27 -3.16 5.51
N GLU A 235 13.08 -3.71 4.31
CA GLU A 235 13.22 -5.14 4.03
C GLU A 235 14.67 -5.55 3.73
N PHE A 236 15.57 -4.59 3.49
CA PHE A 236 16.96 -4.87 3.15
C PHE A 236 17.85 -5.05 4.37
N GLY A 237 17.62 -4.27 5.43
CA GLY A 237 18.35 -4.35 6.69
C GLY A 237 19.70 -3.63 6.67
N GLU A 238 20.49 -3.83 7.72
CA GLU A 238 21.69 -3.03 8.01
C GLU A 238 22.87 -3.30 7.08
N GLN A 239 22.94 -4.48 6.48
CA GLN A 239 24.04 -4.80 5.57
C GLN A 239 24.00 -3.98 4.27
N PHE A 240 22.82 -3.49 3.88
CA PHE A 240 22.62 -2.57 2.76
C PHE A 240 22.58 -1.12 3.28
N SER A 241 23.42 -0.28 2.70
CA SER A 241 23.40 1.16 2.97
C SER A 241 22.13 1.79 2.41
N THR A 242 21.82 3.02 2.82
CA THR A 242 20.71 3.79 2.25
C THR A 242 20.93 4.14 0.77
N GLU A 243 22.17 4.14 0.29
CA GLU A 243 22.50 4.42 -1.11
C GLU A 243 22.41 3.17 -2.01
N ASP A 244 22.51 1.97 -1.43
CA ASP A 244 22.40 0.71 -2.16
C ASP A 244 20.99 0.50 -2.75
N VAL A 245 19.97 1.05 -2.10
CA VAL A 245 18.55 0.83 -2.41
C VAL A 245 17.86 2.15 -2.68
N LEU A 246 17.07 2.21 -3.74
CA LEU A 246 16.30 3.40 -4.09
C LEU A 246 15.46 3.90 -2.92
N ASN A 247 15.29 5.22 -2.86
CA ASN A 247 14.55 5.93 -1.82
C ASN A 247 15.00 5.59 -0.37
N ASN A 248 16.30 5.39 -0.14
CA ASN A 248 16.84 5.12 1.20
C ASN A 248 16.19 3.91 1.89
N LYS A 249 15.89 2.84 1.13
CA LYS A 249 15.19 1.63 1.59
C LYS A 249 13.71 1.82 1.97
N LYS A 250 13.14 3.01 1.79
CA LYS A 250 11.70 3.27 1.95
C LYS A 250 10.93 2.83 0.68
N PRO A 251 9.59 2.71 0.73
CA PRO A 251 8.83 2.34 -0.47
C PRO A 251 9.09 3.33 -1.61
N VAL A 252 9.54 2.82 -2.75
CA VAL A 252 10.13 3.64 -3.82
C VAL A 252 9.12 4.53 -4.52
N ASN A 253 7.82 4.18 -4.53
CA ASN A 253 6.78 4.98 -5.14
C ASN A 253 6.56 6.34 -4.44
N PHE A 254 6.98 6.52 -3.19
CA PHE A 254 6.85 7.79 -2.46
C PHE A 254 7.81 8.89 -2.91
N ILE A 255 8.71 8.61 -3.86
CA ILE A 255 9.48 9.68 -4.53
C ILE A 255 8.64 10.44 -5.55
N LEU A 256 7.53 9.85 -5.99
CA LEU A 256 6.61 10.46 -6.95
C LEU A 256 5.73 11.47 -6.24
N GLN A 257 5.35 12.51 -6.96
CA GLN A 257 4.36 13.48 -6.47
C GLN A 257 3.03 12.80 -6.11
N ASP A 258 2.58 11.88 -6.96
CA ASP A 258 1.43 11.02 -6.70
C ASP A 258 1.92 9.55 -6.60
N PRO A 259 2.12 9.03 -5.36
CA PRO A 259 2.64 7.68 -5.15
C PRO A 259 1.74 6.56 -5.70
N THR A 260 0.46 6.88 -5.92
CA THR A 260 -0.51 6.03 -6.61
C THR A 260 -1.37 6.93 -7.51
N PRO A 261 -1.52 6.64 -8.81
CA PRO A 261 -2.33 7.45 -9.70
C PRO A 261 -3.80 7.54 -9.25
N MET A 262 -4.44 8.70 -9.43
CA MET A 262 -5.83 8.95 -9.04
C MET A 262 -6.79 7.86 -9.53
N LYS A 263 -6.59 7.38 -10.76
CA LYS A 263 -7.36 6.28 -11.35
C LYS A 263 -7.44 5.04 -10.46
N TYR A 264 -6.40 4.71 -9.70
CA TYR A 264 -6.37 3.49 -8.88
C TYR A 264 -6.70 3.74 -7.41
N ILE A 265 -6.45 4.94 -6.90
CA ILE A 265 -6.68 5.30 -5.48
C ILE A 265 -8.06 5.91 -5.22
N ASP A 266 -8.72 6.52 -6.22
CA ASP A 266 -10.05 7.12 -6.04
C ASP A 266 -11.12 6.14 -5.47
N PRO A 267 -11.22 4.88 -5.96
CA PRO A 267 -12.12 3.89 -5.37
C PRO A 267 -11.83 3.59 -3.90
N GLU A 268 -10.56 3.59 -3.51
CA GLU A 268 -10.12 3.41 -2.12
C GLU A 268 -10.51 4.61 -1.26
N PHE A 269 -10.34 5.83 -1.76
CA PHE A 269 -10.80 7.03 -1.06
C PHE A 269 -12.32 7.03 -0.87
N TYR A 270 -13.07 6.62 -1.89
CA TYR A 270 -14.51 6.46 -1.84
C TYR A 270 -14.94 5.46 -0.77
N ILE A 271 -14.41 4.23 -0.80
CA ILE A 271 -14.82 3.19 0.15
C ILE A 271 -14.37 3.51 1.59
N HIS A 272 -13.21 4.17 1.75
CA HIS A 272 -12.72 4.62 3.05
C HIS A 272 -13.65 5.68 3.64
N ASN A 273 -14.04 6.70 2.87
CA ASN A 273 -15.04 7.70 3.30
C ASN A 273 -16.43 7.07 3.53
N LEU A 274 -16.86 6.13 2.69
CA LEU A 274 -18.16 5.47 2.87
C LEU A 274 -18.21 4.63 4.16
N ALA A 275 -17.10 4.01 4.54
CA ALA A 275 -17.00 3.26 5.79
C ALA A 275 -17.23 4.14 7.03
N SER A 276 -16.85 5.42 7.01
CA SER A 276 -17.18 6.31 8.13
C SER A 276 -18.69 6.56 8.25
N LEU A 277 -19.42 6.63 7.14
CA LEU A 277 -20.88 6.69 7.16
C LEU A 277 -21.49 5.41 7.73
N MET A 278 -20.90 4.25 7.42
CA MET A 278 -21.34 2.97 8.00
C MET A 278 -21.19 2.95 9.52
N LEU A 279 -20.10 3.51 10.06
CA LEU A 279 -19.89 3.68 11.51
C LEU A 279 -20.94 4.61 12.14
N LEU A 280 -21.28 5.71 11.46
CA LEU A 280 -22.25 6.69 11.96
C LEU A 280 -23.70 6.17 11.95
N GLN A 281 -24.07 5.44 10.90
CA GLN A 281 -25.46 5.03 10.65
C GLN A 281 -25.82 3.70 11.29
N ASN A 282 -24.84 2.80 11.45
CA ASN A 282 -25.09 1.45 11.95
C ASN A 282 -24.57 1.32 13.38
N LYS A 283 -25.39 0.75 14.25
CA LYS A 283 -24.92 0.30 15.56
C LYS A 283 -24.10 -0.98 15.37
N MET A 284 -22.83 -0.83 15.01
CA MET A 284 -21.90 -1.94 14.81
C MET A 284 -21.47 -2.53 16.14
N ALA A 285 -21.27 -3.84 16.19
CA ALA A 285 -20.70 -4.50 17.36
C ALA A 285 -19.21 -4.13 17.49
N ASN A 286 -18.66 -4.23 18.70
CA ASN A 286 -17.23 -4.04 18.93
C ASN A 286 -16.41 -5.10 18.17
N GLY A 287 -15.21 -4.72 17.74
CA GLY A 287 -14.31 -5.59 16.99
C GLY A 287 -14.18 -5.18 15.52
N ILE A 288 -13.48 -6.04 14.75
CA ILE A 288 -13.19 -5.74 13.34
C ILE A 288 -14.29 -6.24 12.41
N HIS A 289 -14.66 -5.37 11.47
CA HIS A 289 -15.60 -5.62 10.40
C HIS A 289 -14.93 -5.42 9.04
N GLY A 290 -15.46 -6.10 8.03
CA GLY A 290 -15.12 -5.85 6.63
C GLY A 290 -16.21 -5.05 5.93
N ILE A 291 -15.90 -4.62 4.71
CA ILE A 291 -16.90 -4.05 3.80
C ILE A 291 -17.78 -5.18 3.24
N PRO A 292 -19.11 -4.97 3.13
CA PRO A 292 -19.99 -5.86 2.39
C PRO A 292 -19.45 -6.19 0.99
N GLN A 293 -19.37 -7.49 0.68
CA GLN A 293 -18.79 -7.96 -0.58
C GLN A 293 -19.52 -7.42 -1.81
N GLU A 294 -20.84 -7.27 -1.74
CA GLU A 294 -21.64 -6.73 -2.84
C GLU A 294 -21.22 -5.29 -3.20
N LEU A 295 -21.01 -4.45 -2.17
CA LEU A 295 -20.54 -3.07 -2.35
C LEU A 295 -19.14 -3.05 -2.96
N ASP A 296 -18.23 -3.87 -2.45
CA ASP A 296 -16.85 -3.96 -2.95
C ASP A 296 -16.79 -4.43 -4.42
N CYS A 297 -17.53 -5.48 -4.76
CA CYS A 297 -17.68 -5.96 -6.14
C CYS A 297 -18.28 -4.87 -7.05
N HIS A 298 -19.29 -4.15 -6.58
CA HIS A 298 -19.94 -3.09 -7.34
C HIS A 298 -18.98 -1.93 -7.65
N ILE A 299 -18.13 -1.54 -6.70
CA ILE A 299 -17.09 -0.51 -6.91
C ILE A 299 -16.13 -0.94 -8.02
N ILE A 300 -15.64 -2.19 -7.99
CA ILE A 300 -14.75 -2.73 -9.02
C ILE A 300 -15.44 -2.81 -10.40
N GLN A 301 -16.70 -3.22 -10.45
CA GLN A 301 -17.46 -3.26 -11.72
C GLN A 301 -17.60 -1.87 -12.33
N ARG A 302 -18.02 -0.88 -11.53
CA ARG A 302 -18.15 0.52 -11.98
C ARG A 302 -16.82 1.07 -12.47
N TRP A 303 -15.73 0.76 -11.76
CA TRP A 303 -14.39 1.17 -12.17
C TRP A 303 -14.00 0.56 -13.53
N CYS A 304 -14.24 -0.76 -13.71
CA CYS A 304 -13.99 -1.45 -14.97
C CYS A 304 -14.75 -0.81 -16.13
N GLU A 305 -16.05 -0.56 -15.93
CA GLU A 305 -16.92 0.06 -16.94
C GLU A 305 -16.43 1.46 -17.30
N PHE A 306 -16.18 2.31 -16.31
CA PHE A 306 -15.75 3.68 -16.52
C PHE A 306 -14.41 3.77 -17.25
N HIS A 307 -13.43 2.93 -16.88
CA HIS A 307 -12.11 2.93 -17.49
C HIS A 307 -11.96 2.01 -18.70
N SER A 308 -13.06 1.36 -19.14
CA SER A 308 -13.03 0.35 -20.21
C SER A 308 -11.96 -0.73 -19.95
N PHE A 309 -11.79 -1.12 -18.69
CA PHE A 309 -10.79 -2.10 -18.27
C PHE A 309 -11.47 -3.48 -18.09
N PRO A 310 -10.97 -4.57 -18.69
CA PRO A 310 -11.65 -5.86 -18.60
C PRO A 310 -11.66 -6.42 -17.18
N LEU A 311 -12.85 -6.68 -16.63
CA LEU A 311 -13.02 -7.28 -15.30
C LEU A 311 -12.28 -8.63 -15.17
N LYS A 312 -12.26 -9.44 -16.24
CA LYS A 312 -11.52 -10.71 -16.27
C LYS A 312 -10.02 -10.52 -16.02
N THR A 313 -9.45 -9.42 -16.50
CA THR A 313 -8.04 -9.09 -16.26
C THR A 313 -7.83 -8.75 -14.79
N ILE A 314 -8.70 -7.92 -14.19
CA ILE A 314 -8.62 -7.61 -12.76
C ILE A 314 -8.68 -8.87 -11.91
N MET A 315 -9.73 -9.68 -12.12
CA MET A 315 -9.99 -10.88 -11.31
C MET A 315 -8.89 -11.93 -11.44
N LYS A 316 -8.15 -11.97 -12.57
CA LYS A 316 -7.00 -12.85 -12.73
C LYS A 316 -5.86 -12.52 -11.78
N TRP A 317 -5.65 -11.24 -11.47
CA TRP A 317 -4.52 -10.77 -10.67
C TRP A 317 -4.86 -10.55 -9.20
N PHE A 318 -6.14 -10.38 -8.89
CA PHE A 318 -6.60 -10.32 -7.51
C PHE A 318 -6.43 -11.65 -6.78
N ILE A 319 -6.15 -11.54 -5.48
CA ILE A 319 -6.21 -12.64 -4.53
C ILE A 319 -7.68 -12.78 -4.15
N THR A 320 -8.34 -13.80 -4.70
CA THR A 320 -9.70 -14.17 -4.31
C THR A 320 -9.65 -14.99 -3.02
N ARG A 321 -10.56 -14.68 -2.08
CA ARG A 321 -10.78 -15.47 -0.86
C ARG A 321 -11.60 -16.72 -1.14
#